data_AF-A0AA37PKW9-F1
#
_entry.id   AF-A0AA37PKW9-F1
#
_cell.length_a   1.000
_cell.length_b   1.000
_cell.length_c   1.000
_cell.angle_alpha   90.00
_cell.angle_beta   90.00
_cell.angle_gamma   90.00
#
_symmetry.space_group_name_H-M   'P 1'
#
loop_
_entity.id
_entity.type
_entity.pdbx_description
1 polymer ?
#
loop_
_entity_poly.entity_id
_entity_poly.type
_entity_poly.pdbx_seq_one_letter_code
_entity_poly.pdbx_strand_id
1 'polypeptide(L)'
;MPDMIHTAVIGVAEYRFNTEETDVIDARWISSNAVEEDRAICRGRATGDTSNGFPGNYHVQYFGIEDELVGDFDLHIKSVGDMYCLTWRNRADHNPTPGEIAFEGVGFPTSDRSMVLTYWMVAE
;
A
#
# COMPACT_ATOMS: atom_id res chain seq x y z
N MET A 1 20.82 -20.21 -4.50
CA MET A 1 19.82 -21.02 -3.76
C MET A 1 18.55 -20.17 -3.78
N PRO A 2 17.36 -20.69 -4.12
CA PRO A 2 16.17 -19.86 -4.03
C PRO A 2 16.00 -19.53 -2.54
N ASP A 3 15.98 -18.23 -2.22
CA ASP A 3 15.80 -17.76 -0.86
C ASP A 3 14.51 -18.35 -0.30
N MET A 4 14.61 -18.98 0.87
CA MET A 4 13.46 -19.48 1.61
C MET A 4 12.54 -18.29 1.91
N ILE A 5 11.23 -18.42 1.64
CA ILE A 5 10.25 -17.37 1.93
C ILE A 5 10.23 -17.19 3.46
N HIS A 6 10.92 -16.14 3.95
CA HIS A 6 11.04 -15.85 5.37
C HIS A 6 9.97 -14.87 5.88
N THR A 7 9.24 -14.20 4.99
CA THR A 7 8.35 -13.10 5.36
C THR A 7 6.89 -13.48 5.24
N ALA A 8 6.14 -13.37 6.34
CA ALA A 8 4.70 -13.54 6.34
C ALA A 8 4.02 -12.31 5.74
N VAL A 9 3.35 -12.52 4.59
CA VAL A 9 2.54 -11.49 3.94
C VAL A 9 1.32 -11.16 4.80
N ILE A 10 1.08 -9.86 5.03
CA ILE A 10 -0.09 -9.38 5.76
C ILE A 10 -1.33 -9.36 4.87
N GLY A 11 -1.18 -9.07 3.58
CA GLY A 11 -2.31 -8.97 2.68
C GLY A 11 -1.95 -8.60 1.25
N VAL A 12 -2.99 -8.30 0.49
CA VAL A 12 -2.90 -7.84 -0.90
C VAL A 12 -3.68 -6.54 -1.08
N ALA A 13 -3.22 -5.70 -2.00
CA ALA A 13 -3.93 -4.52 -2.43
C ALA A 13 -3.88 -4.36 -3.95
N GLU A 14 -4.93 -3.75 -4.49
CA GLU A 14 -4.97 -3.21 -5.85
C GLU A 14 -4.93 -1.69 -5.73
N TYR A 15 -3.98 -1.06 -6.43
CA TYR A 15 -3.91 0.38 -6.60
C TYR A 15 -4.33 0.75 -8.02
N ARG A 16 -5.11 1.81 -8.16
CA ARG A 16 -5.57 2.30 -9.46
C ARG A 16 -5.62 3.82 -9.47
N PHE A 17 -5.10 4.45 -10.52
CA PHE A 17 -5.27 5.90 -10.69
C PHE A 17 -6.75 6.24 -10.78
N ASN A 18 -7.17 7.21 -9.98
CA ASN A 18 -8.52 7.72 -10.04
C ASN A 18 -8.78 8.35 -11.42
N THR A 19 -10.01 8.22 -11.93
CA THR A 19 -10.39 8.74 -13.26
C THR A 19 -11.01 10.12 -13.21
N GLU A 20 -11.43 10.55 -12.03
CA GLU A 20 -12.17 11.79 -11.78
C GLU A 20 -11.30 12.84 -11.10
N GLU A 21 -10.31 12.41 -10.31
CA GLU A 21 -9.41 13.27 -9.54
C GLU A 21 -7.94 13.05 -9.93
N THR A 22 -7.25 14.14 -10.31
CA THR A 22 -5.81 14.14 -10.54
C THR A 22 -5.06 13.94 -9.23
N ASP A 23 -3.89 13.30 -9.28
CA ASP A 23 -3.01 13.11 -8.10
C ASP A 23 -3.63 12.24 -7.00
N VAL A 24 -4.54 11.34 -7.42
CA VAL A 24 -5.21 10.39 -6.54
C VAL A 24 -5.05 8.96 -7.08
N ILE A 25 -4.67 8.06 -6.16
CA ILE A 25 -4.66 6.61 -6.36
C ILE A 25 -5.68 6.00 -5.39
N ASP A 26 -6.67 5.31 -5.93
CA ASP A 26 -7.59 4.51 -5.14
C ASP A 26 -6.94 3.17 -4.80
N ALA A 27 -7.14 2.71 -3.57
CA ALA A 27 -6.70 1.40 -3.11
C ALA A 27 -7.90 0.53 -2.73
N ARG A 28 -7.81 -0.75 -3.06
CA ARG A 28 -8.67 -1.82 -2.54
C ARG A 28 -7.78 -2.84 -1.89
N TRP A 29 -8.05 -3.25 -0.65
CA TRP A 29 -7.13 -4.11 0.09
C TRP A 29 -7.87 -5.12 0.95
N ILE A 30 -7.19 -6.22 1.25
CA ILE A 30 -7.66 -7.24 2.18
C ILE A 30 -6.45 -7.88 2.87
N SER A 31 -6.55 -8.06 4.19
CA SER A 31 -5.53 -8.78 4.96
C SER A 31 -5.78 -10.29 4.93
N SER A 32 -4.73 -11.08 5.11
CA SER A 32 -4.79 -12.54 5.18
C SER A 32 -5.79 -13.00 6.24
N ASN A 33 -5.81 -12.37 7.42
CA ASN A 33 -6.79 -12.66 8.48
C ASN A 33 -8.22 -12.35 8.05
N ALA A 34 -8.44 -11.26 7.29
CA ALA A 34 -9.77 -10.91 6.80
C ALA A 34 -10.29 -11.91 5.76
N VAL A 35 -9.40 -12.53 4.97
CA VAL A 35 -9.77 -13.62 4.05
C VAL A 35 -10.23 -14.86 4.82
N GLU A 36 -9.54 -15.25 5.89
CA GLU A 36 -9.92 -16.42 6.71
C GLU A 36 -11.29 -16.25 7.38
N GLU A 37 -11.68 -15.01 7.65
CA GLU A 37 -12.94 -14.65 8.29
C GLU A 37 -14.06 -14.26 7.29
N ASP A 38 -13.87 -14.51 5.98
CA ASP A 38 -14.81 -14.15 4.91
C ASP A 38 -15.26 -12.67 4.93
N ARG A 39 -14.35 -11.76 5.30
CA ARG A 39 -14.63 -10.32 5.40
C ARG A 39 -14.58 -9.61 4.04
N ALA A 40 -15.25 -8.46 3.97
CA ALA A 40 -15.32 -7.62 2.77
C ALA A 40 -13.98 -6.95 2.45
N ILE A 41 -13.82 -6.58 1.17
CA ILE A 41 -12.68 -5.79 0.67
C ILE A 41 -12.78 -4.36 1.21
N CYS A 42 -11.69 -3.92 1.85
CA CYS A 42 -11.53 -2.60 2.41
C CYS A 42 -11.03 -1.60 1.37
N ARG A 43 -11.06 -0.31 1.71
CA ARG A 43 -10.69 0.80 0.81
C ARG A 43 -9.49 1.56 1.33
N GLY A 44 -8.82 2.28 0.44
CA GLY A 44 -7.81 3.24 0.78
C GLY A 44 -7.67 4.28 -0.31
N ARG A 45 -6.91 5.32 0.00
CA ARG A 45 -6.71 6.46 -0.87
C ARG A 45 -5.34 7.04 -0.65
N ALA A 46 -4.57 7.19 -1.72
CA ALA A 46 -3.29 7.85 -1.73
C ALA A 46 -3.38 9.15 -2.53
N THR A 47 -2.83 10.24 -1.99
CA THR A 47 -2.77 11.55 -2.63
C THR A 47 -1.32 12.01 -2.79
N GLY A 48 -0.95 12.48 -3.98
CA GLY A 48 0.42 12.86 -4.33
C GLY A 48 0.63 12.92 -5.84
N ASP A 49 1.77 13.45 -6.27
CA ASP A 49 2.08 13.66 -7.69
C ASP A 49 2.03 12.33 -8.49
N THR A 50 1.14 12.27 -9.47
CA THR A 50 0.93 11.10 -10.34
C THR A 50 1.46 11.32 -11.77
N SER A 51 2.09 12.46 -12.04
CA SER A 51 2.53 12.85 -13.39
C SER A 51 3.57 11.90 -14.00
N ASN A 52 4.32 11.18 -13.15
CA ASN A 52 5.32 10.19 -13.55
C ASN A 52 4.84 8.73 -13.36
N GLY A 53 3.53 8.50 -13.31
CA GLY A 53 2.96 7.20 -12.98
C GLY A 53 3.00 6.92 -11.48
N PHE A 54 3.23 5.65 -11.10
CA PHE A 54 3.22 5.22 -9.70
C PHE A 54 4.45 5.65 -8.87
N PRO A 55 5.66 5.81 -9.42
CA PRO A 55 6.81 6.23 -8.62
C PRO A 55 6.62 7.64 -8.05
N GLY A 56 6.75 7.77 -6.73
CA GLY A 56 6.48 9.04 -6.06
C GLY A 56 6.38 8.92 -4.54
N ASN A 57 6.00 10.03 -3.92
CA ASN A 57 5.65 10.10 -2.50
C ASN A 57 4.18 10.47 -2.38
N TYR A 58 3.47 9.76 -1.52
CA TYR A 58 2.03 9.91 -1.35
C TYR A 58 1.68 9.96 0.14
N HIS A 59 0.68 10.74 0.49
CA HIS A 59 -0.04 10.55 1.74
C HIS A 59 -1.11 9.49 1.50
N VAL A 60 -1.06 8.37 2.23
CA VAL A 60 -2.01 7.27 2.06
C VAL A 60 -2.82 7.03 3.34
N GLN A 61 -4.12 6.86 3.16
CA GLN A 61 -5.07 6.52 4.20
C GLN A 61 -5.80 5.23 3.85
N TYR A 62 -5.99 4.37 4.83
CA TYR A 62 -6.70 3.10 4.70
C TYR A 62 -7.89 3.08 5.64
N PHE A 63 -9.01 2.59 5.11
CA PHE A 63 -10.29 2.53 5.78
C PHE A 63 -10.73 1.08 5.92
N GLY A 64 -11.27 0.74 7.09
CA GLY A 64 -11.87 -0.55 7.36
C GLY A 64 -13.23 -0.72 6.67
N ILE A 65 -14.00 -1.71 7.14
CA ILE A 65 -15.28 -2.08 6.52
C ILE A 65 -16.38 -1.08 6.90
N GLU A 66 -16.23 -0.40 8.04
CA GLU A 66 -17.17 0.61 8.54
C GLU A 66 -16.70 2.03 8.19
N ASP A 67 -15.85 2.16 7.17
CA ASP A 67 -15.18 3.40 6.74
C ASP A 67 -14.35 4.09 7.83
N GLU A 68 -13.96 3.35 8.87
CA GLU A 68 -13.11 3.83 9.95
C GLU A 68 -11.64 3.90 9.49
N LEU A 69 -10.93 4.98 9.84
CA LEU A 69 -9.50 5.12 9.52
C LEU A 69 -8.69 4.10 10.33
N VAL A 70 -8.07 3.14 9.63
CA VAL A 70 -7.25 2.07 10.24
C VAL A 70 -5.77 2.19 9.91
N GLY A 71 -5.39 3.11 9.01
CA GLY A 71 -4.01 3.36 8.66
C GLY A 71 -3.82 4.73 8.04
N ASP A 72 -2.77 5.43 8.45
CA ASP A 72 -2.38 6.74 7.95
C ASP A 72 -0.84 6.81 7.85
N PHE A 73 -0.32 6.90 6.62
CA PHE A 73 1.10 6.71 6.35
C PHE A 73 1.64 7.67 5.28
N ASP A 74 2.95 7.88 5.34
CA ASP A 74 3.73 8.39 4.22
C ASP A 74 4.20 7.21 3.37
N LEU A 75 3.64 7.10 2.17
CA LEU A 75 3.97 6.07 1.20
C LEU A 75 5.04 6.56 0.23
N HIS A 76 6.09 5.78 0.08
CA HIS A 76 7.06 5.94 -1.00
C HIS A 76 6.97 4.76 -1.97
N ILE A 77 6.85 5.05 -3.27
CA ILE A 77 6.88 4.04 -4.34
C ILE A 77 8.10 4.28 -5.22
N LYS A 78 8.89 3.23 -5.43
CA LYS A 78 10.10 3.25 -6.27
C LYS A 78 10.00 2.18 -7.36
N SER A 79 10.32 2.54 -8.60
CA SER A 79 10.47 1.56 -9.68
C SER A 79 11.77 0.78 -9.57
N VAL A 80 11.70 -0.54 -9.78
CA VAL A 80 12.83 -1.47 -9.79
C VAL A 80 12.64 -2.45 -10.93
N GLY A 81 13.26 -2.17 -12.10
CA GLY A 81 12.99 -2.94 -13.31
C GLY A 81 11.51 -2.84 -13.69
N ASP A 82 10.86 -3.99 -13.84
CA ASP A 82 9.44 -4.10 -14.24
C ASP A 82 8.47 -4.18 -13.04
N MET A 83 8.95 -3.93 -11.82
CA MET A 83 8.15 -3.94 -10.59
C MET A 83 8.32 -2.65 -9.78
N TYR A 84 7.53 -2.52 -8.71
CA TYR A 84 7.63 -1.43 -7.74
C TYR A 84 7.96 -1.96 -6.35
N CYS A 85 8.84 -1.25 -5.64
CA CYS A 85 9.04 -1.40 -4.20
C CYS A 85 8.25 -0.29 -3.50
N LEU A 86 7.54 -0.67 -2.43
CA LEU A 86 6.72 0.24 -1.65
C LEU A 86 7.19 0.25 -0.20
N THR A 87 7.15 1.43 0.42
CA THR A 87 7.51 1.63 1.82
C THR A 87 6.49 2.56 2.46
N TRP A 88 5.84 2.10 3.52
CA TRP A 88 4.90 2.89 4.33
C TRP A 88 5.58 3.31 5.63
N ARG A 89 5.62 4.61 5.90
CA ARG A 89 6.17 5.18 7.13
C ARG A 89 5.09 5.74 8.03
N ASN A 90 5.26 5.54 9.32
CA ASN A 90 4.41 6.11 10.35
C ASN A 90 4.47 7.63 10.31
N ARG A 91 3.30 8.27 10.29
CA ARG A 91 3.22 9.73 10.38
C ARG A 91 3.24 10.20 11.83
N ALA A 92 3.67 11.45 11.99
CA ALA A 92 3.95 12.03 13.31
C ALA A 92 2.72 12.27 14.18
N ASP A 93 1.55 12.32 13.57
CA ASP A 93 0.26 12.63 14.16
C ASP A 93 -0.38 11.43 14.88
N HIS A 94 0.04 10.18 14.61
CA HIS A 94 -0.69 8.99 15.06
C HIS A 94 0.13 7.77 15.54
N ASN A 95 1.45 7.87 15.76
CA ASN A 95 2.27 6.72 16.25
C ASN A 95 3.47 7.17 17.14
N PRO A 96 3.86 6.42 18.20
CA PRO A 96 5.05 6.69 19.03
C PRO A 96 6.39 6.87 18.30
N THR A 97 6.55 6.39 17.05
CA THR A 97 7.80 6.48 16.28
C THR A 97 7.60 7.08 14.88
N PRO A 98 7.48 8.41 14.77
CA PRO A 98 7.34 9.10 13.48
C PRO A 98 8.49 8.80 12.52
N GLY A 99 8.17 8.54 11.25
CA GLY A 99 9.13 8.29 10.18
C GLY A 99 9.70 6.86 10.15
N GLU A 100 9.40 6.03 11.14
CA GLU A 100 9.74 4.60 11.13
C GLU A 100 8.95 3.88 10.04
N ILE A 101 9.59 2.91 9.38
CA ILE A 101 8.94 2.09 8.36
C ILE A 101 8.02 1.08 9.06
N ALA A 102 6.72 1.21 8.84
CA ALA A 102 5.73 0.27 9.36
C ALA A 102 5.61 -0.96 8.46
N PHE A 103 5.61 -0.73 7.14
CA PHE A 103 5.44 -1.79 6.16
C PHE A 103 6.36 -1.63 4.96
N GLU A 104 6.66 -2.76 4.36
CA GLU A 104 7.29 -2.86 3.04
C GLU A 104 6.43 -3.73 2.13
N GLY A 105 6.63 -3.58 0.82
CA GLY A 105 5.86 -4.33 -0.15
C GLY A 105 6.44 -4.28 -1.55
N VAL A 106 5.88 -5.14 -2.40
CA VAL A 106 6.18 -5.18 -3.83
C VAL A 106 4.89 -5.18 -4.63
N GLY A 107 4.90 -4.46 -5.75
CA GLY A 107 3.77 -4.33 -6.66
C GLY A 107 4.16 -4.62 -8.10
N PHE A 108 3.25 -5.27 -8.82
CA PHE A 108 3.36 -5.49 -10.26
C PHE A 108 2.27 -4.73 -10.99
N PRO A 109 2.61 -3.97 -12.05
CA PRO A 109 1.60 -3.33 -12.89
C PRO A 109 0.72 -4.39 -13.54
N THR A 110 -0.60 -4.19 -13.47
CA THR A 110 -1.59 -4.97 -14.22
C THR A 110 -2.08 -4.21 -15.46
N SER A 111 -1.85 -2.90 -15.49
CA SER A 111 -2.01 -2.02 -16.65
C SER A 111 -1.20 -0.74 -16.43
N ASP A 112 -1.24 0.20 -17.37
CA ASP A 112 -0.65 1.54 -17.21
C ASP A 112 -1.31 2.36 -16.07
N ARG A 113 -2.48 1.92 -15.57
CA ARG A 113 -3.24 2.64 -14.54
C ARG A 113 -3.51 1.84 -13.29
N SER A 114 -3.02 0.62 -13.19
CA SER A 114 -3.29 -0.26 -12.05
C SER A 114 -2.10 -1.14 -11.72
N MET A 115 -1.95 -1.46 -10.43
CA MET A 115 -1.02 -2.47 -9.96
C MET A 115 -1.65 -3.30 -8.85
N VAL A 116 -1.23 -4.57 -8.76
CA VAL A 116 -1.52 -5.43 -7.61
C VAL A 116 -0.24 -5.58 -6.81
N LEU A 117 -0.36 -5.48 -5.49
CA LEU A 117 0.76 -5.51 -4.58
C LEU A 117 0.49 -6.37 -3.37
N THR A 118 1.56 -6.77 -2.72
CA THR A 118 1.56 -7.43 -1.42
C THR A 118 2.49 -6.70 -0.46
N TYR A 119 2.23 -6.81 0.83
CA TYR A 119 2.94 -6.07 1.87
C TYR A 119 3.11 -6.89 3.15
N TRP A 120 4.09 -6.51 3.95
CA TRP A 120 4.50 -7.17 5.19
C TRP A 120 5.05 -6.17 6.22
N MET A 121 5.13 -6.59 7.48
CA MET A 121 5.81 -5.83 8.53
C MET A 121 7.31 -5.88 8.29
N VAL A 122 8.01 -4.78 8.53
CA VAL A 122 9.48 -4.83 8.66
C VAL A 122 9.83 -5.72 9.85
N ALA A 123 10.76 -6.65 9.65
CA ALA A 123 11.26 -7.48 10.75
C ALA A 123 12.10 -6.59 11.70
N GLU A 124 11.82 -6.67 13.01
CA GLU A 124 12.67 -6.09 14.06
C GLU A 124 14.06 -6.74 14.10
#